data_AF-J0D026-F1
#
_entry.id   AF-J0D026-F1
#
_cell.length_a   1.000
_cell.length_b   1.000
_cell.length_c   1.000
_cell.angle_alpha   90.00
_cell.angle_beta   90.00
_cell.angle_gamma   90.00
#
_symmetry.space_group_name_H-M   'P 1'
#
loop_
_entity.id
_entity.type
_entity.pdbx_description
1 polymer ?
#
loop_
_entity_poly.entity_id
_entity_poly.type
_entity_poly.pdbx_seq_one_letter_code
_entity_poly.pdbx_strand_id
1 'polypeptide(L)'
;MGSYLDFEEVTRRSLAQAAPTLSAEKRNKVMEAYAHLETFKDVGSGLRALAQQGKADLVIFTNGTRAMVEGAVSGSPSLSPFAKNLLPAVVVDDPGLKHYKPSPAAYNFVSSTYARDASNGNLWLVSSNPFDVAGARSAGWNAVWVDRAGAGWSDGLGTPSTIVRDFGQLEAALGLE
;
A
#
# COMPACT_ATOMS: atom_id res chain seq x y z
N MET A 1 3.19 -24.94 1.75
CA MET A 1 3.65 -25.03 0.35
C MET A 1 4.12 -23.64 -0.06
N GLY A 2 5.42 -23.41 -0.21
CA GLY A 2 6.02 -22.10 -0.54
C GLY A 2 5.83 -21.70 -2.00
N SER A 3 4.59 -21.77 -2.51
CA SER A 3 4.24 -21.43 -3.88
C SER A 3 3.92 -19.94 -4.02
N TYR A 4 4.46 -19.32 -5.07
CA TYR A 4 4.19 -17.93 -5.43
C TYR A 4 3.39 -17.90 -6.75
N LEU A 5 2.34 -17.08 -6.76
CA LEU A 5 1.65 -16.60 -7.96
C LEU A 5 1.64 -15.07 -7.88
N ASP A 6 1.83 -14.38 -8.99
CA ASP A 6 1.70 -12.94 -9.02
C ASP A 6 0.27 -12.48 -8.69
N PHE A 7 0.16 -11.20 -8.33
CA PHE A 7 -1.09 -10.70 -7.78
C PHE A 7 -2.18 -10.50 -8.82
N GLU A 8 -1.82 -10.35 -10.10
CA GLU A 8 -2.82 -10.33 -11.17
C GLU A 8 -3.51 -11.69 -11.26
N GLU A 9 -2.74 -12.77 -11.26
CA GLU A 9 -3.27 -14.13 -11.32
C GLU A 9 -4.08 -14.48 -10.05
N VAL A 10 -3.58 -14.10 -8.87
CA VAL A 10 -4.35 -14.23 -7.61
C VAL A 10 -5.68 -13.49 -7.70
N THR A 11 -5.68 -12.27 -8.24
CA THR A 11 -6.90 -11.46 -8.39
C THR A 11 -7.88 -12.11 -9.38
N ARG A 12 -7.41 -12.57 -10.55
CA ARG A 12 -8.25 -13.24 -11.55
C ARG A 12 -8.90 -14.51 -11.02
N ARG A 13 -8.13 -15.36 -10.32
CA ARG A 13 -8.63 -16.59 -9.72
C ARG A 13 -9.63 -16.31 -8.61
N SER A 14 -9.35 -15.33 -7.76
CA SER A 14 -10.23 -14.93 -6.66
C SER A 14 -11.56 -14.37 -7.20
N LEU A 15 -11.53 -13.56 -8.26
CA LEU A 15 -12.72 -13.06 -8.95
C LEU A 15 -13.53 -14.21 -9.56
N ALA A 16 -12.88 -15.16 -10.23
CA ALA A 16 -13.57 -16.31 -10.80
C ALA A 16 -14.28 -17.15 -9.74
N GLN A 17 -13.65 -17.33 -8.58
CA GLN A 17 -14.23 -18.06 -7.44
C GLN A 17 -15.38 -17.29 -6.79
N ALA A 18 -15.23 -15.99 -6.55
CA ALA A 18 -16.25 -15.17 -5.90
C ALA A 18 -17.48 -14.93 -6.79
N ALA A 19 -17.29 -14.94 -8.11
CA ALA A 19 -18.34 -14.69 -9.10
C ALA A 19 -18.33 -15.77 -10.20
N PRO A 20 -18.71 -17.02 -9.86
CA PRO A 20 -18.59 -18.16 -10.77
C PRO A 20 -19.55 -18.08 -11.97
N THR A 21 -20.63 -17.30 -11.86
CA THR A 21 -21.64 -17.11 -12.91
C THR A 21 -21.32 -15.99 -13.90
N LEU A 22 -20.30 -15.16 -13.65
CA LEU A 22 -19.88 -14.13 -14.60
C LEU A 22 -19.23 -14.76 -15.83
N SER A 23 -19.57 -14.25 -17.02
CA SER A 23 -18.87 -14.62 -18.26
C SER A 23 -17.42 -14.13 -18.23
N ALA A 24 -16.56 -14.75 -19.03
CA ALA A 24 -15.16 -14.31 -19.18
C ALA A 24 -15.05 -12.84 -19.58
N GLU A 25 -15.91 -12.37 -20.49
CA GLU A 25 -15.98 -10.96 -20.90
C GLU A 25 -16.30 -10.02 -19.72
N LYS A 26 -17.30 -10.36 -18.90
CA LYS A 26 -17.65 -9.55 -17.72
C LYS A 26 -16.54 -9.55 -16.68
N ARG A 27 -15.88 -10.69 -16.46
CA ARG A 27 -14.72 -10.77 -15.56
C ARG A 27 -13.58 -9.88 -16.06
N ASN A 28 -13.31 -9.86 -17.36
CA ASN A 28 -12.30 -8.97 -17.94
C ASN A 28 -12.65 -7.49 -17.71
N LYS A 29 -13.93 -7.09 -17.87
CA LYS A 29 -14.37 -5.72 -17.55
C LYS A 29 -14.17 -5.37 -16.07
N VAL A 30 -14.42 -6.32 -15.16
CA VAL A 30 -14.15 -6.13 -13.73
C VAL A 30 -12.64 -6.00 -13.45
N MET A 31 -11.81 -6.83 -14.08
CA MET A 31 -10.35 -6.73 -13.97
C MET A 31 -9.82 -5.40 -14.50
N GLU A 32 -10.38 -4.90 -15.61
CA GLU A 32 -10.05 -3.60 -16.17
C GLU A 32 -10.44 -2.46 -15.22
N ALA A 33 -11.65 -2.52 -14.62
CA ALA A 33 -12.06 -1.57 -13.60
C ALA A 33 -11.14 -1.61 -12.36
N TYR A 34 -10.71 -2.81 -11.95
CA TYR A 34 -9.79 -2.99 -10.83
C TYR A 34 -8.39 -2.42 -11.10
N ALA A 35 -7.96 -2.35 -12.36
CA ALA A 35 -6.70 -1.71 -12.75
C ALA A 35 -6.76 -0.17 -12.71
N HIS A 36 -7.96 0.43 -12.70
CA HIS A 36 -8.19 1.87 -12.78
C HIS A 36 -8.99 2.41 -11.59
N LEU A 37 -8.71 1.90 -10.38
CA LEU A 37 -9.38 2.36 -9.17
C LEU A 37 -9.11 3.86 -8.91
N GLU A 38 -10.16 4.59 -8.58
CA GLU A 38 -10.05 5.98 -8.17
C GLU A 38 -9.44 6.09 -6.78
N THR A 39 -8.64 7.14 -6.57
CA THR A 39 -8.15 7.50 -5.24
C THR A 39 -9.27 8.10 -4.39
N PHE A 40 -9.19 7.95 -3.07
CA PHE A 40 -9.99 8.78 -2.16
C PHE A 40 -9.67 10.28 -2.35
N LYS A 41 -10.68 11.13 -2.11
CA LYS A 41 -10.63 12.57 -2.41
C LYS A 41 -9.50 13.32 -1.68
N ASP A 42 -9.10 12.85 -0.50
CA ASP A 42 -8.05 13.40 0.36
C ASP A 42 -6.62 13.10 -0.11
N VAL A 43 -6.43 12.07 -0.95
CA VAL A 43 -5.10 11.53 -1.28
C VAL A 43 -4.25 12.57 -1.99
N GLY A 44 -4.79 13.26 -3.00
CA GLY A 44 -4.03 14.23 -3.79
C GLY A 44 -3.53 15.43 -2.97
N SER A 45 -4.35 15.94 -2.04
CA SER A 45 -3.93 17.03 -1.15
C SER A 45 -2.95 16.57 -0.08
N GLY A 46 -3.16 15.40 0.53
CA GLY A 46 -2.23 14.90 1.54
C GLY A 46 -0.88 14.51 0.97
N LEU A 47 -0.83 13.88 -0.21
CA LEU A 47 0.43 13.63 -0.91
C LEU A 47 1.18 14.93 -1.23
N ARG A 48 0.46 16.01 -1.59
CA ARG A 48 1.08 17.32 -1.84
C ARG A 48 1.75 17.89 -0.60
N ALA A 49 1.14 17.75 0.57
CA ALA A 49 1.72 18.19 1.83
C ALA A 49 2.98 17.37 2.16
N LEU A 50 2.90 16.05 2.04
CA LEU A 50 3.99 15.14 2.37
C LEU A 50 5.16 15.18 1.37
N ALA A 51 4.89 15.46 0.09
CA ALA A 51 5.90 15.50 -0.97
C ALA A 51 6.71 16.81 -1.01
N GLN A 52 6.48 17.74 -0.07
CA GLN A 52 7.32 18.93 0.06
C GLN A 52 8.78 18.50 0.33
N GLN A 53 9.72 19.13 -0.38
CA GLN A 53 11.12 18.74 -0.33
C GLN A 53 11.65 18.73 1.11
N GLY A 54 12.28 17.62 1.50
CA GLY A 54 12.90 17.45 2.81
C GLY A 54 12.00 16.89 3.91
N LYS A 55 10.71 16.64 3.66
CA LYS A 55 9.78 16.08 4.68
C LYS A 55 9.86 14.55 4.79
N ALA A 56 9.62 13.83 3.70
CA ALA A 56 9.65 12.37 3.68
C ALA A 56 9.91 11.80 2.29
N ASP A 57 10.55 10.63 2.24
CA ASP A 57 10.59 9.79 1.05
C ASP A 57 9.27 9.02 0.96
N LEU A 58 8.48 9.26 -0.08
CA LEU A 58 7.19 8.60 -0.28
C LEU A 58 7.37 7.36 -1.14
N VAL A 59 6.89 6.21 -0.69
CA VAL A 59 7.05 4.95 -1.42
C VAL A 59 5.71 4.22 -1.47
N ILE A 60 5.31 3.75 -2.65
CA ILE A 60 4.24 2.76 -2.73
C ILE A 60 4.83 1.39 -2.39
N PHE A 61 4.36 0.80 -1.30
CA PHE A 61 4.63 -0.58 -0.93
C PHE A 61 3.35 -1.39 -1.06
N THR A 62 3.26 -2.28 -2.04
CA THR A 62 2.01 -2.93 -2.43
C THR A 62 2.16 -4.43 -2.71
N ASN A 63 1.08 -5.17 -2.50
CA ASN A 63 0.94 -6.54 -2.97
C ASN A 63 0.67 -6.62 -4.49
N GLY A 64 0.43 -5.49 -5.18
CA GLY A 64 0.26 -5.47 -6.64
C GLY A 64 1.53 -5.81 -7.41
N THR A 65 1.37 -6.12 -8.69
CA THR A 65 2.49 -6.25 -9.64
C THR A 65 3.01 -4.88 -10.05
N ARG A 66 4.22 -4.84 -10.64
CA ARG A 66 4.79 -3.60 -11.18
C ARG A 66 3.87 -2.93 -12.20
N ALA A 67 3.32 -3.71 -13.14
CA ALA A 67 2.43 -3.18 -14.17
C ALA A 67 1.13 -2.58 -13.57
N MET A 68 0.57 -3.21 -12.54
CA MET A 68 -0.64 -2.71 -11.87
C MET A 68 -0.39 -1.36 -11.19
N VAL A 69 0.72 -1.22 -10.46
CA VAL A 69 1.00 0.03 -9.74
C VAL A 69 1.41 1.17 -10.68
N GLU A 70 2.21 0.90 -11.71
CA GLU A 70 2.59 1.91 -12.71
C GLU A 70 1.38 2.40 -13.49
N GLY A 71 0.46 1.50 -13.87
CA GLY A 71 -0.81 1.84 -14.49
C GLY A 71 -1.69 2.72 -13.59
N ALA A 72 -1.85 2.32 -12.32
CA ALA A 72 -2.64 3.09 -11.35
C ALA A 72 -2.07 4.48 -11.08
N VAL A 73 -0.74 4.62 -10.97
CA VAL A 73 -0.08 5.92 -10.74
C VAL A 73 -0.18 6.82 -11.98
N SER A 74 0.08 6.29 -13.17
CA SER A 74 0.05 7.08 -14.41
C SER A 74 -1.36 7.49 -14.83
N GLY A 75 -2.35 6.61 -14.63
CA GLY A 75 -3.75 6.86 -14.98
C GLY A 75 -4.51 7.75 -13.98
N SER A 76 -3.96 7.98 -12.78
CA SER A 76 -4.63 8.76 -11.74
C SER A 76 -4.21 10.24 -11.74
N PRO A 77 -5.14 11.20 -11.88
CA PRO A 77 -4.85 12.62 -11.73
C PRO A 77 -4.31 13.01 -10.34
N SER A 78 -4.67 12.24 -9.30
CA SER A 78 -4.25 12.48 -7.92
C SER A 78 -2.85 11.93 -7.61
N LEU A 79 -2.38 10.93 -8.36
CA LEU A 79 -1.08 10.27 -8.12
C LEU A 79 -0.02 10.67 -9.13
N SER A 80 -0.39 10.85 -10.41
CA SER A 80 0.54 11.14 -11.50
C SER A 80 1.45 12.36 -11.27
N PRO A 81 1.03 13.45 -10.60
CA PRO A 81 1.94 14.56 -10.29
C PRO A 81 3.08 14.17 -9.35
N PHE A 82 2.92 13.08 -8.58
CA PHE A 82 3.86 12.58 -7.60
C PHE A 82 4.57 11.30 -8.07
N ALA A 83 4.43 10.91 -9.34
CA ALA A 83 4.98 9.65 -9.85
C ALA A 83 6.50 9.51 -9.59
N LYS A 84 7.27 10.61 -9.65
CA LYS A 84 8.70 10.61 -9.34
C LYS A 84 9.03 10.35 -7.87
N ASN A 85 8.11 10.68 -6.97
CA ASN A 85 8.25 10.39 -5.55
C ASN A 85 7.82 8.95 -5.29
N LEU A 86 6.65 8.56 -5.80
CA LEU A 86 5.99 7.28 -5.50
C LEU A 86 6.64 6.06 -6.18
N LEU A 87 7.45 6.28 -7.23
CA LEU A 87 8.11 5.23 -8.02
C LEU A 87 9.64 5.34 -7.97
N PRO A 88 10.38 4.21 -8.00
CA PRO A 88 9.88 2.84 -8.14
C PRO A 88 9.14 2.36 -6.89
N ALA A 89 8.01 1.68 -7.09
CA ALA A 89 7.26 1.04 -6.01
C ALA A 89 7.93 -0.26 -5.56
N VAL A 90 7.77 -0.62 -4.29
CA VAL A 90 8.10 -1.96 -3.80
C VAL A 90 6.90 -2.87 -3.99
N VAL A 91 7.07 -3.87 -4.85
CA VAL A 91 6.03 -4.77 -5.34
C VAL A 91 6.41 -6.23 -5.09
N VAL A 92 5.40 -7.09 -4.93
CA VAL A 92 5.62 -8.50 -4.56
C VAL A 92 6.18 -9.37 -5.67
N ASP A 93 6.04 -8.93 -6.92
CA ASP A 93 6.59 -9.60 -8.10
C ASP A 93 8.04 -9.22 -8.38
N ASP A 94 8.66 -8.40 -7.50
CA ASP A 94 10.10 -8.24 -7.52
C ASP A 94 10.78 -9.61 -7.33
N PRO A 95 11.71 -10.00 -8.23
CA PRO A 95 12.41 -11.28 -8.14
C PRO A 95 13.05 -11.55 -6.77
N GLY A 96 13.45 -10.49 -6.06
CA GLY A 96 14.07 -10.56 -4.73
C GLY A 96 13.08 -10.64 -3.56
N LEU A 97 11.78 -10.45 -3.80
CA LEU A 97 10.77 -10.41 -2.74
C LEU A 97 9.84 -11.63 -2.76
N LYS A 98 9.09 -11.93 -3.84
CA LYS A 98 8.16 -13.09 -3.98
C LYS A 98 7.37 -13.49 -2.71
N HIS A 99 7.05 -12.53 -1.85
CA HIS A 99 6.39 -12.72 -0.57
C HIS A 99 5.34 -11.62 -0.40
N TYR A 100 4.10 -12.02 -0.13
CA TYR A 100 3.03 -11.09 0.20
C TYR A 100 3.17 -10.53 1.62
N LYS A 101 2.69 -9.32 1.85
CA LYS A 101 2.32 -8.84 3.18
C LYS A 101 1.31 -9.82 3.82
N PRO A 102 1.37 -10.07 5.16
CA PRO A 102 2.25 -9.43 6.14
C PRO A 102 3.53 -10.23 6.41
N SER A 103 4.10 -10.95 5.44
CA SER A 103 5.39 -11.64 5.63
C SER A 103 6.48 -10.65 6.07
N PRO A 104 7.26 -10.93 7.13
CA PRO A 104 8.39 -10.09 7.53
C PRO A 104 9.39 -9.86 6.40
N ALA A 105 9.52 -10.81 5.46
CA ALA A 105 10.37 -10.66 4.28
C ALA A 105 9.98 -9.44 3.43
N ALA A 106 8.69 -9.11 3.34
CA ALA A 106 8.20 -7.95 2.58
C ALA A 106 8.64 -6.62 3.18
N TYR A 107 8.52 -6.46 4.50
CA TYR A 107 8.96 -5.24 5.19
C TYR A 107 10.49 -5.12 5.25
N ASN A 108 11.20 -6.23 5.46
CA ASN A 108 12.67 -6.27 5.46
C ASN A 108 13.25 -5.95 4.08
N PHE A 109 12.58 -6.38 3.01
CA PHE A 109 12.96 -6.05 1.64
C PHE A 109 12.89 -4.54 1.42
N VAL A 110 11.77 -3.88 1.79
CA VAL A 110 11.67 -2.40 1.68
C VAL A 110 12.78 -1.72 2.49
N SER A 111 12.99 -2.14 3.74
CA SER A 111 14.03 -1.56 4.62
C SER A 111 15.42 -1.64 3.96
N SER A 112 15.72 -2.78 3.34
CA SER A 112 16.97 -3.02 2.63
C SER A 112 17.09 -2.21 1.34
N THR A 113 16.02 -2.13 0.53
CA THR A 113 15.98 -1.36 -0.72
C THR A 113 16.30 0.11 -0.51
N TYR A 114 15.83 0.70 0.60
CA TYR A 114 16.06 2.12 0.91
C TYR A 114 17.20 2.37 1.92
N ALA A 115 17.94 1.33 2.30
CA ALA A 115 18.98 1.39 3.33
C ALA A 115 18.50 2.13 4.60
N ARG A 116 17.30 1.78 5.07
CA ARG A 116 16.67 2.34 6.27
C ARG A 116 16.61 1.27 7.35
N ASP A 117 17.08 1.62 8.53
CA ASP A 117 16.94 0.77 9.71
C ASP A 117 15.61 1.07 10.41
N ALA A 118 14.78 0.03 10.58
CA ALA A 118 13.52 0.11 11.32
C ALA A 118 13.72 0.53 12.78
N SER A 119 14.88 0.21 13.39
CA SER A 119 15.17 0.51 14.80
C SER A 119 15.23 2.02 15.09
N ASN A 120 15.49 2.84 14.08
CA ASN A 120 15.60 4.30 14.23
C ASN A 120 14.24 5.02 14.21
N GLY A 121 13.12 4.31 14.09
CA GLY A 121 11.77 4.90 14.13
C GLY A 121 11.37 5.72 12.88
N ASN A 122 12.21 5.74 11.85
CA ASN A 122 12.02 6.58 10.65
C ASN A 122 11.23 5.88 9.53
N LEU A 123 10.83 4.62 9.71
CA LEU A 123 9.99 3.89 8.76
C LEU A 123 8.55 3.88 9.24
N TRP A 124 7.67 4.41 8.38
CA TRP A 124 6.24 4.51 8.64
C TRP A 124 5.45 3.81 7.53
N LEU A 125 4.63 2.84 7.92
CA LEU A 125 3.59 2.33 7.04
C LEU A 125 2.32 3.19 7.21
N VAL A 126 1.69 3.60 6.11
CA VAL A 126 0.34 4.19 6.12
C VAL A 126 -0.61 3.19 5.46
N SER A 127 -1.59 2.67 6.19
CA SER A 127 -2.50 1.64 5.64
C SER A 127 -3.90 1.70 6.24
N SER A 128 -4.88 1.38 5.40
CA SER A 128 -6.27 1.09 5.82
C SER A 128 -6.57 -0.41 5.82
N ASN A 129 -5.53 -1.26 5.83
CA ASN A 129 -5.65 -2.71 6.00
C ASN A 129 -5.06 -3.16 7.35
N PRO A 130 -5.84 -3.74 8.27
CA PRO A 130 -5.35 -4.10 9.60
C PRO A 130 -4.16 -5.07 9.57
N PHE A 131 -4.19 -6.08 8.69
CA PHE A 131 -3.09 -7.04 8.56
C PHE A 131 -1.76 -6.37 8.19
N ASP A 132 -1.80 -5.27 7.44
CA ASP A 132 -0.61 -4.57 6.98
C ASP A 132 -0.04 -3.71 8.11
N VAL A 133 -0.91 -3.03 8.87
CA VAL A 133 -0.53 -2.33 10.12
C VAL A 133 0.12 -3.32 11.08
N ALA A 134 -0.51 -4.47 11.34
CA ALA A 134 0.04 -5.50 12.21
C ALA A 134 1.41 -6.00 11.71
N GLY A 135 1.53 -6.25 10.39
CA GLY A 135 2.78 -6.66 9.76
C GLY A 135 3.91 -5.65 9.91
N ALA A 136 3.64 -4.35 9.67
CA ALA A 136 4.61 -3.29 9.86
C ALA A 136 5.07 -3.18 11.31
N ARG A 137 4.13 -3.20 12.27
CA ARG A 137 4.46 -3.16 13.71
C ARG A 137 5.29 -4.36 14.12
N SER A 138 4.98 -5.56 13.60
CA SER A 138 5.77 -6.77 13.84
C SER A 138 7.18 -6.70 13.22
N ALA A 139 7.36 -5.93 12.14
CA ALA A 139 8.66 -5.67 11.52
C ALA A 139 9.44 -4.52 12.19
N GLY A 140 8.93 -3.96 13.29
CA GLY A 140 9.56 -2.87 14.03
C GLY A 140 9.31 -1.48 13.42
N TRP A 141 8.44 -1.36 12.41
CA TRP A 141 8.09 -0.07 11.83
C TRP A 141 7.06 0.66 12.68
N ASN A 142 6.99 1.98 12.49
CA ASN A 142 5.80 2.73 12.86
C ASN A 142 4.67 2.46 11.86
N ALA A 143 3.43 2.57 12.31
CA ALA A 143 2.28 2.38 11.44
C ALA A 143 1.17 3.38 11.76
N VAL A 144 0.66 4.04 10.72
CA VAL A 144 -0.57 4.82 10.74
C VAL A 144 -1.72 3.93 10.28
N TRP A 145 -2.73 3.78 11.13
CA TRP A 145 -4.02 3.23 10.73
C TRP A 145 -4.88 4.36 10.15
N VAL A 146 -5.19 4.27 8.86
CA VAL A 146 -6.15 5.18 8.21
C VAL A 146 -7.55 4.61 8.42
N ASP A 147 -8.12 4.92 9.58
CA ASP A 147 -9.50 4.57 9.90
C ASP A 147 -10.42 5.46 9.07
N ARG A 148 -10.85 5.01 7.88
CA ARG A 148 -11.82 5.76 7.06
C ARG A 148 -13.26 5.62 7.58
N ALA A 149 -13.57 4.53 8.26
CA ALA A 149 -14.93 4.20 8.72
C ALA A 149 -15.30 4.88 10.04
N GLY A 150 -14.32 5.16 10.90
CA GLY A 150 -14.50 5.84 12.18
C GLY A 150 -14.81 4.85 13.30
N ALA A 151 -14.48 3.58 13.08
CA ALA A 151 -14.76 2.49 13.99
C ALA A 151 -13.65 2.34 15.05
N GLY A 152 -12.56 3.09 14.93
CA GLY A 152 -11.36 2.91 15.73
C GLY A 152 -10.54 1.71 15.27
N TRP A 153 -9.50 1.40 16.03
CA TRP A 153 -8.72 0.17 15.85
C TRP A 153 -9.38 -0.97 16.64
N SER A 154 -9.76 -2.03 15.94
CA SER A 154 -10.44 -3.19 16.54
C SER A 154 -9.74 -4.53 16.27
N ASP A 155 -8.63 -4.54 15.53
CA ASP A 155 -7.88 -5.77 15.27
C ASP A 155 -7.15 -6.23 16.55
N GLY A 156 -7.15 -7.54 16.79
CA GLY A 156 -6.50 -8.14 17.96
C GLY A 156 -4.99 -8.32 17.80
N LEU A 157 -4.43 -8.07 16.62
CA LEU A 157 -3.03 -8.26 16.29
C LEU A 157 -2.33 -6.92 16.07
N GLY A 158 -1.41 -6.59 16.98
CA GLY A 158 -0.64 -5.36 16.92
C GLY A 158 -1.46 -4.11 17.24
N THR A 159 -0.75 -3.00 17.48
CA THR A 159 -1.36 -1.69 17.75
C THR A 159 -0.70 -0.65 16.84
N PRO A 160 -1.46 0.15 16.07
CA PRO A 160 -0.89 1.22 15.28
C PRO A 160 -0.14 2.21 16.17
N SER A 161 0.88 2.87 15.61
CA SER A 161 1.57 3.99 16.29
C SER A 161 0.64 5.20 16.42
N THR A 162 -0.23 5.41 15.43
CA THR A 162 -1.22 6.49 15.44
C THR A 162 -2.40 6.15 14.52
N ILE A 163 -3.52 6.84 14.71
CA ILE A 163 -4.77 6.66 13.96
C ILE A 163 -5.14 8.00 13.33
N VAL A 164 -5.48 7.97 12.04
CA VAL A 164 -6.00 9.13 11.30
C VAL A 164 -7.27 8.76 10.56
N ARG A 165 -8.06 9.77 10.19
CA ARG A 165 -9.31 9.62 9.41
C ARG A 165 -9.05 9.58 7.91
N ASP A 166 -8.06 10.33 7.47
CA ASP A 166 -7.74 10.56 6.06
C ASP A 166 -6.29 11.06 5.89
N PHE A 167 -5.90 11.30 4.64
CA PHE A 167 -4.56 11.76 4.29
C PHE A 167 -4.26 13.20 4.72
N GLY A 168 -5.27 14.02 4.99
CA GLY A 168 -5.08 15.41 5.43
C GLY A 168 -4.48 15.51 6.84
N GLN A 169 -4.59 14.46 7.64
CA GLN A 169 -4.04 14.40 9.00
C GLN A 169 -2.64 13.79 9.08
N LEU A 170 -2.09 13.27 7.96
CA LEU A 170 -0.83 12.54 7.97
C LEU A 170 0.37 13.41 8.33
N GLU A 171 0.42 14.65 7.85
CA GLU A 171 1.55 15.55 8.11
C GLU A 171 1.74 15.78 9.62
N ALA A 172 0.68 16.15 10.33
CA ALA A 172 0.68 16.29 11.78
C ALA A 172 0.93 14.95 12.50
N ALA A 173 0.28 13.87 12.07
CA ALA A 173 0.42 12.54 12.70
C ALA A 173 1.85 11.96 12.57
N LEU A 174 2.60 12.37 11.54
CA LEU A 174 3.99 11.98 11.31
C LEU A 174 4.99 12.98 11.91
N GLY A 175 4.52 14.11 12.46
CA GLY A 175 5.39 15.16 13.02
C GLY A 175 6.20 15.90 11.94
N LEU A 176 5.59 16.15 10.77
CA LEU A 176 6.23 16.75 9.59
C LEU A 176 5.76 18.18 9.29
N GLU A 177 5.12 18.85 10.24
CA GLU A 177 4.69 20.26 10.13
C GLU A 177 5.88 21.23 10.06
#